data_AF-A0A1C5NR24-F1
#
_entry.id   AF-A0A1C5NR24-F1
#
_cell.length_a   1.000
_cell.length_b   1.000
_cell.length_c   1.000
_cell.angle_alpha   90.00
_cell.angle_beta   90.00
_cell.angle_gamma   90.00
#
_symmetry.space_group_name_H-M   'P 1'
#
loop_
_entity.id
_entity.type
_entity.pdbx_description
1 polymer ?
#
loop_
_entity_poly.entity_id
_entity_poly.type
_entity_poly.pdbx_seq_one_letter_code
_entity_poly.pdbx_strand_id
1 'polypeptide(L)'
;MYTEKDCEPCDGSQCLIDRVVVLRQEEKSGQIFLCLGGEGSGILAERGALRLICLENGERHIGWRENMLGILRPELLGEKERLHLSQICPGGRKPEGNGRYWGYCFLEDGRLSDGVALRSMEEAHRYVLMQKRYQYRIKICSLDGQVILEERQGKRVEPSGDLLE
;
A
#
# COMPACT_ATOMS: atom_id res chain seq x y z
N MET A 1 -13.96 -6.82 13.17
CA MET A 1 -13.46 -8.12 12.70
C MET A 1 -13.95 -8.17 11.30
N TYR A 2 -13.02 -8.17 10.36
CA TYR A 2 -13.38 -8.20 8.96
C TYR A 2 -13.87 -9.59 8.60
N THR A 3 -14.79 -9.65 7.64
CA THR A 3 -15.42 -10.85 7.14
C THR A 3 -15.29 -10.89 5.62
N GLU A 4 -15.68 -12.01 5.00
CA GLU A 4 -15.69 -12.15 3.55
C GLU A 4 -16.56 -11.08 2.86
N LYS A 5 -17.59 -10.55 3.55
CA LYS A 5 -18.46 -9.47 3.02
C LYS A 5 -17.75 -8.12 2.90
N ASP A 6 -16.67 -7.93 3.65
CA ASP A 6 -15.86 -6.71 3.65
C ASP A 6 -14.78 -6.73 2.56
N CYS A 7 -14.65 -7.88 1.87
CA CYS A 7 -13.66 -8.08 0.84
C CYS A 7 -14.24 -7.85 -0.58
N GLU A 8 -13.34 -7.53 -1.51
CA GLU A 8 -13.59 -7.64 -2.95
C GLU A 8 -13.75 -9.13 -3.32
N PRO A 9 -14.61 -9.48 -4.30
CA PRO A 9 -14.68 -10.82 -4.84
C PRO A 9 -13.29 -11.27 -5.32
N CYS A 10 -12.76 -12.35 -4.74
CA CYS A 10 -11.45 -12.89 -5.08
C CYS A 10 -11.64 -14.24 -5.78
N ASP A 11 -11.87 -14.21 -7.08
CA ASP A 11 -12.01 -15.40 -7.95
C ASP A 11 -10.66 -15.98 -8.41
N GLY A 12 -9.55 -15.50 -7.84
CA GLY A 12 -8.20 -15.88 -8.21
C GLY A 12 -7.67 -15.17 -9.46
N SER A 13 -8.44 -14.32 -10.14
CA SER A 13 -7.97 -13.60 -11.34
C SER A 13 -7.00 -12.44 -11.04
N GLN A 14 -6.81 -12.09 -9.76
CA GLN A 14 -6.07 -10.91 -9.34
C GLN A 14 -4.78 -11.27 -8.61
N CYS A 15 -3.71 -10.55 -8.92
CA CYS A 15 -2.47 -10.61 -8.16
C CYS A 15 -2.64 -9.89 -6.81
N LEU A 16 -2.11 -10.49 -5.74
CA LEU A 16 -2.19 -9.94 -4.39
C LEU A 16 -1.08 -8.93 -4.08
N ILE A 17 -0.04 -8.85 -4.92
CA ILE A 17 1.09 -7.94 -4.69
C ILE A 17 0.58 -6.50 -4.59
N ASP A 18 1.06 -5.79 -3.57
CA ASP A 18 0.71 -4.41 -3.25
C ASP A 18 -0.80 -4.20 -2.95
N ARG A 19 -1.50 -5.29 -2.58
CA ARG A 19 -2.89 -5.26 -2.10
C ARG A 19 -2.95 -5.45 -0.60
N VAL A 20 -3.93 -4.79 0.00
CA VAL A 20 -4.34 -5.02 1.39
C VAL A 20 -5.23 -6.26 1.46
N VAL A 21 -4.76 -7.27 2.17
CA VAL A 21 -5.42 -8.56 2.33
C VAL A 21 -5.84 -8.76 3.79
N VAL A 22 -6.93 -9.50 3.97
CA VAL A 22 -7.43 -9.86 5.29
C VAL A 22 -7.17 -11.35 5.51
N LEU A 23 -6.51 -11.69 6.63
CA LEU A 23 -6.37 -13.09 7.06
C LEU A 23 -7.46 -13.44 8.09
N ARG A 24 -7.90 -14.70 8.06
CA ARG A 24 -8.77 -15.29 9.06
C ARG A 24 -7.99 -15.41 10.36
N GLN A 25 -8.26 -14.54 11.32
CA GLN A 25 -7.77 -14.63 12.70
C GLN A 25 -8.93 -14.56 13.68
N GLU A 26 -8.75 -15.10 14.89
CA GLU A 26 -9.77 -15.10 15.94
C GLU A 26 -9.94 -13.72 16.62
N GLU A 27 -8.92 -12.86 16.53
CA GLU A 27 -8.93 -11.49 17.07
C GLU A 27 -8.99 -10.43 15.96
N LYS A 28 -9.48 -9.22 16.29
CA LYS A 28 -9.57 -8.09 15.33
C LYS A 28 -8.22 -7.48 15.02
N SER A 29 -7.36 -7.37 16.04
CA SER A 29 -6.00 -6.86 15.90
C SER A 29 -5.18 -7.84 15.06
N GLY A 30 -4.45 -7.31 14.09
CA GLY A 30 -3.59 -8.11 13.22
C GLY A 30 -4.29 -8.86 12.09
N GLN A 31 -5.54 -8.53 11.71
CA GLN A 31 -6.18 -9.16 10.54
C GLN A 31 -5.78 -8.54 9.19
N ILE A 32 -5.35 -7.27 9.18
CA ILE A 32 -5.11 -6.51 7.95
C ILE A 32 -3.61 -6.45 7.63
N PHE A 33 -3.27 -6.86 6.41
CA PHE A 33 -1.89 -6.91 5.95
C PHE A 33 -1.73 -6.32 4.56
N LEU A 34 -0.60 -5.67 4.29
CA LEU A 34 -0.12 -5.43 2.93
C LEU A 34 0.60 -6.68 2.42
N CYS A 35 0.26 -7.18 1.23
CA CYS A 35 0.95 -8.29 0.61
C CYS A 35 2.12 -7.82 -0.26
N LEU A 36 3.32 -8.34 0.03
CA LEU A 36 4.57 -8.07 -0.70
C LEU A 36 4.90 -9.15 -1.75
N GLY A 37 4.00 -10.12 -1.92
CA GLY A 37 4.18 -11.28 -2.79
C GLY A 37 4.41 -12.59 -2.05
N GLY A 38 5.09 -13.54 -2.70
CA GLY A 38 5.23 -14.93 -2.24
C GLY A 38 4.53 -15.90 -3.21
N GLU A 39 4.70 -17.20 -3.00
CA GLU A 39 4.15 -18.23 -3.91
C GLU A 39 2.62 -18.13 -4.03
N GLY A 40 1.93 -17.82 -2.93
CA GLY A 40 0.48 -17.69 -2.90
C GLY A 40 -0.06 -16.36 -3.47
N SER A 41 0.79 -15.45 -3.92
CA SER A 41 0.38 -14.09 -4.35
C SER A 41 0.06 -13.97 -5.84
N GLY A 42 0.36 -15.01 -6.61
CA GLY A 42 0.17 -15.05 -8.05
C GLY A 42 -1.30 -15.15 -8.45
N ILE A 43 -1.56 -14.81 -9.72
CA ILE A 43 -2.85 -15.05 -10.36
C ILE A 43 -3.09 -16.58 -10.40
N LEU A 44 -4.31 -17.00 -10.08
CA LEU A 44 -4.76 -18.38 -9.94
C LEU A 44 -4.08 -19.19 -8.81
N ALA A 45 -3.31 -18.54 -7.94
CA ALA A 45 -2.77 -19.22 -6.76
C ALA A 45 -3.88 -19.47 -5.72
N GLU A 46 -4.18 -20.74 -5.48
CA GLU A 46 -5.16 -21.16 -4.47
C GLU A 46 -4.53 -21.36 -3.08
N ARG A 47 -3.22 -21.62 -3.03
CA ARG A 47 -2.46 -21.95 -1.81
C ARG A 47 -1.07 -21.35 -1.85
N GLY A 48 -0.41 -21.33 -0.69
CA GLY A 48 1.01 -21.02 -0.57
C GLY A 48 1.30 -19.82 0.31
N ALA A 49 2.59 -19.65 0.59
CA ALA A 49 3.06 -18.62 1.52
C ALA A 49 2.90 -17.22 0.93
N LEU A 50 2.49 -16.29 1.79
CA LEU A 50 2.40 -14.86 1.53
C LEU A 50 3.39 -14.14 2.44
N ARG A 51 4.19 -13.24 1.86
CA ARG A 51 5.02 -12.29 2.61
C ARG A 51 4.20 -11.03 2.85
N LEU A 52 4.02 -10.68 4.12
CA LEU A 52 3.05 -9.68 4.54
C LEU A 52 3.70 -8.62 5.44
N ILE A 53 3.10 -7.44 5.50
CA ILE A 53 3.34 -6.43 6.54
C ILE A 53 2.02 -6.17 7.26
N CYS A 54 1.99 -6.33 8.57
CA CYS A 54 0.83 -6.01 9.39
C CYS A 54 0.64 -4.49 9.41
N LEU A 55 -0.53 -4.01 8.99
CA LEU A 55 -0.81 -2.56 8.96
C LEU A 55 -1.07 -1.99 10.34
N GLU A 56 -1.24 -2.81 11.38
CA GLU A 56 -1.45 -2.31 12.74
C GLU A 56 -0.14 -1.92 13.45
N ASN A 57 0.94 -2.67 13.21
CA ASN A 57 2.22 -2.51 13.92
C ASN A 57 3.44 -2.40 12.99
N GLY A 58 3.28 -2.56 11.68
CA GLY A 58 4.37 -2.49 10.69
C GLY A 58 5.28 -3.72 10.65
N GLU A 59 5.00 -4.77 11.42
CA GLU A 59 5.83 -5.95 11.47
C GLU A 59 5.64 -6.86 10.26
N ARG A 60 6.72 -7.53 9.86
CA ARG A 60 6.69 -8.53 8.81
C ARG A 60 6.04 -9.82 9.32
N HIS A 61 5.22 -10.42 8.49
CA HIS A 61 4.50 -11.65 8.81
C HIS A 61 4.53 -12.62 7.63
N ILE A 62 4.45 -13.92 7.91
CA ILE A 62 4.23 -14.96 6.90
C ILE A 62 2.81 -15.48 7.08
N GLY A 63 1.97 -15.20 6.09
CA GLY A 63 0.60 -15.72 6.01
C GLY A 63 0.47 -16.83 4.98
N TRP A 64 -0.72 -17.39 4.90
CA TRP A 64 -1.05 -18.45 3.95
C TRP A 64 -2.27 -18.04 3.12
N ARG A 65 -2.23 -18.29 1.81
CA ARG A 65 -3.29 -17.93 0.87
C ARG A 65 -4.63 -18.59 1.23
N GLU A 66 -4.59 -19.84 1.67
CA GLU A 66 -5.76 -20.60 2.13
C GLU A 66 -6.41 -20.04 3.42
N ASN A 67 -5.68 -19.23 4.18
CA ASN A 67 -6.18 -18.58 5.39
C ASN A 67 -6.70 -17.16 5.11
N MET A 68 -6.67 -16.71 3.85
CA MET A 68 -7.12 -15.39 3.46
C MET A 68 -8.65 -15.34 3.35
N LEU A 69 -9.27 -14.28 3.88
CA LEU A 69 -10.69 -13.98 3.68
C LEU A 69 -10.93 -13.30 2.33
N GLY A 70 -10.03 -12.42 1.92
CA GLY A 70 -10.11 -11.70 0.66
C GLY A 70 -9.29 -10.42 0.64
N ILE A 71 -9.33 -9.71 -0.49
CA ILE A 71 -8.72 -8.37 -0.62
C ILE A 71 -9.67 -7.39 0.04
N LEU A 72 -9.20 -6.60 1.00
CA LEU A 72 -10.07 -5.65 1.70
C LEU A 72 -10.56 -4.58 0.72
N ARG A 73 -11.85 -4.24 0.77
CA ARG A 73 -12.38 -3.09 0.04
C ARG A 73 -11.67 -1.81 0.48
N PRO A 74 -11.11 -1.00 -0.44
CA PRO A 74 -10.29 0.16 -0.06
C PRO A 74 -11.03 1.18 0.83
N GLU A 75 -12.35 1.29 0.70
CA GLU A 75 -13.20 2.21 1.46
C GLU A 75 -13.31 1.82 2.93
N LEU A 76 -13.01 0.56 3.27
CA LEU A 76 -13.02 0.05 4.64
C LEU A 76 -11.66 0.16 5.34
N LEU A 77 -10.61 0.58 4.62
CA LEU A 77 -9.30 0.78 5.22
C LEU A 77 -9.31 2.06 6.08
N GLY A 78 -9.15 1.88 7.39
CA GLY A 78 -9.14 2.96 8.36
C GLY A 78 -7.96 3.92 8.19
N GLU A 79 -8.10 5.11 8.79
CA GLU A 79 -7.11 6.17 8.66
C GLU A 79 -5.73 5.80 9.25
N LYS A 80 -5.72 5.09 10.39
CA LYS A 80 -4.48 4.59 11.01
C LYS A 80 -3.74 3.66 10.05
N GLU A 81 -4.45 2.73 9.42
CA GLU A 81 -3.86 1.77 8.49
C GLU A 81 -3.43 2.44 7.19
N ARG A 82 -4.17 3.45 6.70
CA ARG A 82 -3.75 4.30 5.56
C ARG A 82 -2.47 5.06 5.86
N LEU A 83 -2.35 5.62 7.06
CA LEU A 83 -1.14 6.31 7.51
C LEU A 83 0.05 5.34 7.56
N HIS A 84 -0.10 4.18 8.19
CA HIS A 84 0.96 3.17 8.20
C HIS A 84 1.32 2.70 6.78
N LEU A 85 0.32 2.43 5.93
CA LEU A 85 0.54 2.05 4.53
C LEU A 85 1.35 3.10 3.77
N SER A 86 1.08 4.39 4.00
CA SER A 86 1.79 5.49 3.33
C SER A 86 3.29 5.52 3.61
N GLN A 87 3.72 4.96 4.73
CA GLN A 87 5.13 4.95 5.18
C GLN A 87 5.89 3.70 4.72
N ILE A 88 5.23 2.74 4.06
CA ILE A 88 5.86 1.52 3.57
C ILE A 88 6.55 1.78 2.23
N CYS A 89 7.81 1.38 2.10
CA CYS A 89 8.49 1.34 0.81
C CYS A 89 7.96 0.17 -0.04
N PRO A 90 7.87 0.32 -1.38
CA PRO A 90 7.55 -0.80 -2.26
C PRO A 90 8.46 -2.02 -1.99
N GLY A 91 7.86 -3.21 -1.99
CA GLY A 91 8.57 -4.45 -1.63
C GLY A 91 8.92 -4.57 -0.14
N GLY A 92 8.46 -3.65 0.72
CA GLY A 92 8.58 -3.73 2.16
C GLY A 92 9.99 -3.54 2.70
N ARG A 93 10.87 -2.88 1.94
CA ARG A 93 12.23 -2.53 2.43
C ARG A 93 12.16 -1.49 3.54
N LYS A 94 13.23 -1.38 4.32
CA LYS A 94 13.38 -0.28 5.26
C LYS A 94 13.61 1.03 4.48
N PRO A 95 13.03 2.15 4.92
CA PRO A 95 13.40 3.46 4.41
C PRO A 95 14.88 3.70 4.74
N GLU A 96 15.65 4.11 3.73
CA GLU A 96 17.07 4.45 3.86
C GLU A 96 17.26 5.87 3.37
N GLY A 97 18.22 6.61 3.94
CA GLY A 97 18.44 8.03 3.64
C GLY A 97 19.07 8.34 2.27
N ASN A 98 19.20 7.36 1.37
CA ASN A 98 19.83 7.51 0.05
C ASN A 98 18.83 7.56 -1.11
N GLY A 99 17.57 7.95 -0.84
CA GLY A 99 16.56 8.13 -1.88
C GLY A 99 16.97 9.18 -2.91
N ARG A 100 16.45 9.05 -4.13
CA ARG A 100 16.51 10.06 -5.20
C ARG A 100 15.21 10.84 -5.34
N TYR A 101 14.14 10.32 -4.77
CA TYR A 101 12.81 10.88 -4.79
C TYR A 101 12.16 10.72 -3.42
N TRP A 102 11.13 11.51 -3.17
CA TRP A 102 10.30 11.41 -1.98
C TRP A 102 8.85 11.15 -2.36
N GLY A 103 8.26 10.11 -1.76
CA GLY A 103 6.85 9.77 -1.92
C GLY A 103 6.05 10.25 -0.73
N TYR A 104 4.98 10.97 -0.98
CA TYR A 104 4.08 11.50 0.05
C TYR A 104 2.65 11.11 -0.26
N CYS A 105 1.89 10.80 0.79
CA CYS A 105 0.44 10.63 0.70
C CYS A 105 -0.26 11.74 1.49
N PHE A 106 -1.42 12.14 1.01
CA PHE A 106 -2.34 13.00 1.73
C PHE A 106 -3.57 12.20 2.10
N LEU A 107 -3.89 12.22 3.39
CA LEU A 107 -5.13 11.66 3.92
C LEU A 107 -6.32 12.50 3.45
N GLU A 108 -7.54 11.98 3.64
CA GLU A 108 -8.76 12.65 3.18
C GLU A 108 -9.00 14.00 3.85
N ASP A 109 -8.52 14.18 5.08
CA ASP A 109 -8.55 15.45 5.82
C ASP A 109 -7.45 16.44 5.39
N GLY A 110 -6.63 16.06 4.41
CA GLY A 110 -5.54 16.88 3.87
C GLY A 110 -4.22 16.76 4.63
N ARG A 111 -4.16 15.98 5.72
CA ARG A 111 -2.90 15.76 6.44
C ARG A 111 -1.87 15.06 5.56
N LEU A 112 -0.65 15.59 5.57
CA LEU A 112 0.51 15.05 4.88
C LEU A 112 1.12 13.91 5.72
N SER A 113 1.38 12.76 5.10
CA SER A 113 2.15 11.68 5.70
C SER A 113 3.64 12.01 5.79
N ASP A 114 4.37 11.28 6.62
CA ASP A 114 5.83 11.26 6.52
C ASP A 114 6.26 10.80 5.12
N GLY A 115 7.34 11.41 4.63
CA GLY A 115 7.89 11.11 3.31
C GLY A 115 8.62 9.77 3.28
N VAL A 116 8.39 9.00 2.22
CA VAL A 116 9.12 7.77 1.94
C VAL A 116 10.24 8.06 0.93
N ALA A 117 11.49 7.77 1.31
CA ALA A 117 12.63 7.89 0.42
C ALA A 117 12.59 6.78 -0.65
N LEU A 118 12.61 7.13 -1.93
CA LEU A 118 12.50 6.24 -3.09
C LEU A 118 13.77 6.34 -3.95
N ARG A 119 14.38 5.21 -4.31
CA ARG A 119 15.72 5.15 -4.92
C ARG A 119 15.74 5.37 -6.43
N SER A 120 14.61 5.15 -7.10
CA SER A 120 14.50 5.24 -8.56
C SER A 120 13.09 5.66 -8.98
N MET A 121 12.96 6.09 -10.24
CA MET A 121 11.66 6.40 -10.83
C MET A 121 10.77 5.14 -10.91
N GLU A 122 11.36 3.97 -11.15
CA GLU A 122 10.63 2.69 -11.12
C GLU A 122 10.01 2.46 -9.74
N GLU A 123 10.78 2.65 -8.67
CA GLU A 123 10.26 2.51 -7.31
C GLU A 123 9.20 3.57 -7.01
N ALA A 124 9.36 4.80 -7.49
CA ALA A 124 8.34 5.83 -7.37
C ALA A 124 7.02 5.43 -8.07
N HIS A 125 7.08 4.88 -9.27
CA HIS A 125 5.90 4.35 -9.94
C HIS A 125 5.26 3.21 -9.16
N ARG A 126 6.04 2.28 -8.60
CA ARG A 126 5.51 1.19 -7.77
C ARG A 126 4.86 1.73 -6.50
N TYR A 127 5.44 2.75 -5.87
CA TYR A 127 4.83 3.43 -4.73
C TYR A 127 3.46 4.01 -5.10
N VAL A 128 3.35 4.74 -6.21
CA VAL A 128 2.06 5.25 -6.69
C VAL A 128 1.05 4.12 -6.92
N LEU A 129 1.44 3.04 -7.60
CA LEU A 129 0.55 1.89 -7.85
C LEU A 129 0.07 1.19 -6.58
N MET A 130 0.93 1.11 -5.57
CA MET A 130 0.62 0.56 -4.25
C MET A 130 -0.35 1.45 -3.48
N GLN A 131 -0.19 2.78 -3.56
CA GLN A 131 -0.96 3.73 -2.75
C GLN A 131 -2.28 4.17 -3.39
N LYS A 132 -2.37 4.24 -4.72
CA LYS A 132 -3.46 4.94 -5.44
C LYS A 132 -4.88 4.46 -5.17
N ARG A 133 -5.03 3.22 -4.72
CA ARG A 133 -6.33 2.65 -4.35
C ARG A 133 -6.81 3.13 -2.99
N TYR A 134 -5.88 3.49 -2.11
CA TYR A 134 -6.12 3.69 -0.68
C TYR A 134 -5.99 5.15 -0.25
N GLN A 135 -5.26 5.95 -1.02
CA GLN A 135 -4.93 7.33 -0.66
C GLN A 135 -5.71 8.33 -1.51
N TYR A 136 -6.06 9.46 -0.91
CA TYR A 136 -6.78 10.52 -1.60
C TYR A 136 -5.91 11.24 -2.64
N ARG A 137 -4.67 11.55 -2.25
CA ARG A 137 -3.68 12.19 -3.12
C ARG A 137 -2.28 11.67 -2.82
N ILE A 138 -1.46 11.54 -3.85
CA ILE A 138 -0.08 11.07 -3.79
C ILE A 138 0.78 12.05 -4.58
N LYS A 139 1.92 12.45 -4.01
CA LYS A 139 2.93 13.24 -4.70
C LYS A 139 4.27 12.52 -4.67
N ILE A 140 4.96 12.52 -5.80
CA ILE A 140 6.38 12.17 -5.88
C ILE A 140 7.16 13.45 -6.13
N CYS A 141 8.17 13.70 -5.30
CA CYS A 141 9.05 14.86 -5.42
C CYS A 141 10.49 14.44 -5.76
N SER A 142 11.22 15.32 -6.43
CA SER A 142 12.68 15.25 -6.52
C SER A 142 13.33 15.58 -5.16
N LEU A 143 14.67 15.46 -5.09
CA LEU A 143 15.43 15.89 -3.91
C LEU A 143 15.31 17.39 -3.63
N ASP A 144 15.11 18.20 -4.67
CA ASP A 144 14.99 19.65 -4.57
C ASP A 144 13.55 20.09 -4.23
N GLY A 145 12.65 19.13 -3.93
CA GLY A 145 11.27 19.40 -3.53
C GLY A 145 10.30 19.66 -4.69
N GLN A 146 10.74 19.54 -5.93
CA GLN A 146 9.87 19.71 -7.10
C GLN A 146 8.94 18.49 -7.25
N VAL A 147 7.63 18.74 -7.40
CA VAL A 147 6.66 17.68 -7.69
C VAL A 147 6.82 17.21 -9.13
N ILE A 148 7.15 15.94 -9.32
CA ILE A 148 7.37 15.32 -10.63
C ILE A 148 6.23 14.40 -11.07
N LEU A 149 5.42 13.92 -10.12
CA LEU A 149 4.24 13.10 -10.37
C LEU A 149 3.20 13.38 -9.30
N GLU A 150 1.97 13.62 -9.72
CA GLU A 150 0.82 13.72 -8.84
C GLU A 150 -0.29 12.75 -9.27
N GLU A 151 -0.87 12.07 -8.30
CA GLU A 151 -2.05 11.24 -8.46
C GLU A 151 -3.11 11.65 -7.46
N ARG A 152 -4.33 11.89 -7.93
CA ARG A 152 -5.48 12.30 -7.11
C ARG A 152 -6.66 11.41 -7.42
N GLN A 153 -7.23 10.78 -6.39
CA GLN A 153 -8.37 9.86 -6.52
C GLN A 153 -8.15 8.80 -7.62
N GLY A 154 -6.94 8.22 -7.66
CA GLY A 154 -6.57 7.18 -8.63
C GLY A 154 -6.37 7.65 -10.08
N LYS A 155 -6.31 8.97 -10.31
CA LYS A 155 -6.06 9.55 -11.64
C LYS A 155 -4.78 10.38 -11.63
N ARG A 156 -3.96 10.20 -12.66
CA ARG A 156 -2.78 11.04 -12.87
C ARG A 156 -3.22 12.47 -13.17
N VAL A 157 -2.62 13.43 -12.48
CA VAL A 157 -2.83 14.85 -12.68
C VAL A 157 -1.53 15.44 -13.20
N GLU A 158 -1.60 16.49 -14.02
CA GLU A 158 -0.42 17.27 -14.35
C GLU A 158 0.13 17.90 -13.06
N PRO A 159 1.43 17.71 -12.76
CA PRO A 159 2.01 18.35 -11.60
C PRO A 159 1.90 19.86 -11.77
N SER A 160 1.41 20.55 -10.74
CA SER A 160 1.21 22.00 -10.81
C SER A 160 2.50 22.81 -11.00
N GLY A 161 3.67 22.16 -10.84
CA GLY A 161 4.98 22.80 -10.89
C GLY A 161 5.38 23.45 -9.57
N ASP A 162 4.50 23.44 -8.58
CA ASP A 162 4.72 24.00 -7.26
C ASP A 162 5.63 23.09 -6.42
N LEU A 163 6.30 23.70 -5.43
CA LEU A 163 6.98 22.97 -4.36
C LEU A 163 5.95 22.23 -3.50
N LEU A 164 6.39 21.22 -2.75
CA LEU A 164 5.53 20.58 -1.76
C LEU A 164 5.04 21.63 -0.74
N GLU A 165 3.75 21.98 -0.79
CA GLU A 165 3.05 22.86 0.16
C GLU A 165 2.82 22.22 1.53
#